data_AF-A0A519UJX8-F1
#
_entry.id   AF-A0A519UJX8-F1
#
_cell.length_a   1.000
_cell.length_b   1.000
_cell.length_c   1.000
_cell.angle_alpha   90.00
_cell.angle_beta   90.00
_cell.angle_gamma   90.00
#
_symmetry.space_group_name_H-M   'P 1'
#
loop_
_entity.id
_entity.type
_entity.pdbx_description
1 polymer ?
#
loop_
_entity_poly.entity_id
_entity_poly.type
_entity_poly.pdbx_seq_one_letter_code
_entity_poly.pdbx_strand_id
1 'polypeptide(L)'
;EYLEFYEGEGVQHIAVATKDIVKTVTELKARGVEFLSAPPEAYYEMMPTRVGEIDEEVELLKSLGILVDCDEEGYLLQIFTKPVEDRPTLFFEIIQRKGAQSFGAGNFKALFESLEREQELRGNL
;
A
#
# COMPACT_ATOMS: atom_id res chain seq x y z
N GLU A 1 16.27 -8.40 6.33
CA GLU A 1 15.21 -9.28 5.78
C GLU A 1 15.31 -9.55 4.27
N TYR A 2 14.91 -8.67 3.34
CA TYR A 2 14.82 -9.02 1.91
C TYR A 2 16.10 -9.68 1.35
N LEU A 3 17.27 -9.03 1.49
CA LEU A 3 18.54 -9.54 0.94
C LEU A 3 18.95 -10.89 1.57
N GLU A 4 18.56 -11.15 2.81
CA GLU A 4 18.88 -12.38 3.52
C GLU A 4 18.02 -13.55 2.99
N PHE A 5 16.72 -13.33 2.81
CA PHE A 5 15.80 -14.37 2.31
C PHE A 5 15.83 -14.53 0.78
N TYR A 6 16.17 -13.46 0.05
CA TYR A 6 16.35 -13.47 -1.41
C TYR A 6 17.75 -13.94 -1.82
N GLU A 7 18.70 -14.02 -0.88
CA GLU A 7 20.08 -14.45 -1.10
C GLU A 7 20.84 -13.57 -2.12
N GLY A 8 20.50 -12.28 -2.19
CA GLY A 8 21.12 -11.31 -3.11
C GLY A 8 20.23 -10.14 -3.51
N GLU A 9 20.65 -9.39 -4.53
CA GLU A 9 19.87 -8.29 -5.10
C GLU A 9 18.75 -8.79 -6.02
N GLY A 10 17.61 -8.10 -6.04
CA GLY A 10 16.49 -8.44 -6.91
C GLY A 10 15.31 -7.49 -6.82
N VAL A 11 14.21 -7.89 -7.45
CA VAL A 11 12.97 -7.13 -7.50
C VAL A 11 12.15 -7.37 -6.23
N GLN A 12 11.98 -6.33 -5.43
CA GLN A 12 11.18 -6.40 -4.21
C GLN A 12 9.67 -6.34 -4.47
N HIS A 13 9.24 -5.48 -5.39
CA HIS A 13 7.83 -5.37 -5.73
C HIS A 13 7.59 -4.93 -7.17
N ILE A 14 6.37 -5.20 -7.65
CA ILE A 14 5.85 -4.74 -8.93
C ILE A 14 4.56 -3.95 -8.68
N ALA A 15 4.54 -2.69 -9.13
CA ALA A 15 3.35 -1.85 -9.08
C ALA A 15 2.50 -2.04 -10.34
N VAL A 16 1.24 -2.42 -10.12
CA VAL A 16 0.24 -2.67 -11.17
C VAL A 16 -0.78 -1.54 -11.17
N ALA A 17 -0.77 -0.76 -12.25
CA ALA A 17 -1.67 0.38 -12.39
C ALA A 17 -3.11 -0.06 -12.68
N THR A 18 -4.08 0.60 -12.05
CA THR A 18 -5.51 0.44 -12.30
C THR A 18 -6.21 1.79 -12.44
N LYS A 19 -7.38 1.78 -13.07
CA LYS A 19 -8.27 2.96 -13.21
C LYS A 19 -9.39 2.98 -12.17
N ASP A 20 -9.56 1.89 -11.42
CA ASP A 20 -10.56 1.74 -10.36
C ASP A 20 -10.02 0.81 -9.26
N ILE A 21 -9.28 1.38 -8.32
CA ILE A 21 -8.58 0.67 -7.26
C ILE A 21 -9.55 0.10 -6.25
N VAL A 22 -10.66 0.79 -5.96
CA VAL A 22 -11.70 0.31 -5.06
C VAL A 22 -12.24 -1.02 -5.60
N LYS A 23 -12.71 -1.04 -6.85
CA LYS A 23 -13.19 -2.27 -7.48
C LYS A 23 -12.10 -3.34 -7.57
N THR A 24 -10.90 -2.96 -8.01
CA THR A 24 -9.78 -3.90 -8.19
C THR A 24 -9.43 -4.58 -6.87
N VAL A 25 -9.28 -3.83 -5.78
CA VAL A 25 -8.91 -4.36 -4.47
C VAL A 25 -10.04 -5.19 -3.89
N THR A 26 -11.30 -4.76 -4.02
CA THR A 26 -12.46 -5.56 -3.61
C THR A 26 -12.48 -6.93 -4.31
N GLU A 27 -12.26 -6.96 -5.63
CA GLU A 27 -12.22 -8.23 -6.38
C GLU A 27 -11.01 -9.09 -6.01
N LEU A 28 -9.83 -8.50 -5.79
CA LEU A 28 -8.63 -9.24 -5.38
C LEU A 28 -8.80 -9.87 -4.00
N LYS A 29 -9.32 -9.11 -3.02
CA LYS A 29 -9.65 -9.64 -1.69
C LYS A 29 -10.66 -10.78 -1.77
N ALA A 30 -11.72 -10.63 -2.58
CA ALA A 30 -12.73 -11.67 -2.77
C ALA A 30 -12.16 -12.97 -3.39
N ARG A 31 -11.05 -12.86 -4.13
CA ARG A 31 -10.31 -14.00 -4.72
C ARG A 31 -9.22 -14.56 -3.81
N GLY A 32 -9.10 -14.06 -2.58
CA GLY A 32 -8.15 -14.56 -1.57
C GLY A 32 -6.78 -13.88 -1.60
N VAL A 33 -6.60 -12.77 -2.32
CA VAL A 33 -5.36 -11.99 -2.23
C VAL A 33 -5.29 -11.30 -0.86
N GLU A 34 -4.21 -11.56 -0.14
CA GLU A 34 -3.95 -10.92 1.14
C GLU A 34 -3.16 -9.62 0.96
N PHE A 35 -3.61 -8.58 1.66
CA PHE A 35 -2.95 -7.28 1.72
C PHE A 35 -2.31 -7.06 3.07
N LEU A 36 -1.34 -6.14 3.13
CA LEU A 36 -0.80 -5.67 4.40
C LEU A 36 -1.94 -5.05 5.24
N SER A 37 -1.72 -5.06 6.55
CA SER A 37 -2.65 -4.46 7.50
C SER A 37 -2.85 -2.98 7.18
N ALA A 38 -4.09 -2.50 7.30
CA ALA A 38 -4.39 -1.08 7.13
C ALA A 38 -3.58 -0.23 8.14
N PRO A 39 -3.18 0.99 7.76
CA PRO A 39 -2.56 1.91 8.71
C PRO A 39 -3.53 2.25 9.86
N PRO A 40 -3.02 2.75 11.00
CA PRO A 40 -3.86 3.14 12.15
C PRO A 40 -4.94 4.15 11.77
N GLU A 41 -6.04 4.19 12.51
CA GLU A 41 -7.17 5.12 12.27
C GLU A 41 -6.73 6.59 12.16
N ALA A 42 -5.76 7.00 12.99
CA ALA A 42 -5.17 8.33 12.95
C ALA A 42 -4.59 8.72 11.58
N TYR A 43 -4.16 7.76 10.76
CA TYR A 43 -3.72 8.02 9.39
C TYR A 43 -4.84 8.61 8.54
N TYR A 44 -6.04 8.03 8.60
CA TYR A 44 -7.21 8.46 7.84
C TYR A 44 -7.80 9.75 8.39
N GLU A 45 -7.73 9.98 9.70
CA GLU A 45 -8.15 11.25 10.33
C GLU A 45 -7.27 12.43 9.91
N MET A 46 -5.96 12.22 9.77
CA MET A 46 -5.00 13.23 9.31
C MET A 46 -4.91 13.34 7.79
N MET A 47 -5.59 12.46 7.04
CA MET A 47 -5.51 12.42 5.59
C MET A 47 -6.02 13.73 4.94
N PRO A 48 -7.21 14.28 5.30
CA PRO A 48 -7.75 15.48 4.63
C PRO A 48 -6.84 16.71 4.76
N THR A 49 -6.08 16.83 5.85
CA THR A 49 -5.14 17.95 6.05
C THR A 49 -3.86 17.81 5.23
N ARG A 50 -3.54 16.59 4.76
CA ARG A 50 -2.36 16.29 3.96
C ARG A 50 -2.62 16.33 2.46
N VAL A 51 -3.70 15.69 2.01
CA VAL A 51 -4.00 15.49 0.58
C VAL A 51 -5.14 16.35 0.04
N GLY A 52 -5.89 17.03 0.92
CA GLY A 52 -7.05 17.81 0.51
C GLY A 52 -8.26 16.95 0.15
N GLU A 53 -9.09 17.45 -0.77
CA GLU A 53 -10.27 16.73 -1.25
C GLU A 53 -9.89 15.65 -2.28
N ILE A 54 -10.47 14.46 -2.11
CA ILE A 54 -10.33 13.32 -3.03
C ILE A 54 -11.71 12.87 -3.50
N ASP A 55 -11.77 12.12 -4.61
CA ASP A 55 -13.05 11.67 -5.18
C ASP A 55 -13.65 10.50 -4.39
N GLU A 56 -12.80 9.70 -3.73
CA GLU A 56 -13.18 8.46 -3.05
C GLU A 56 -13.65 8.70 -1.60
N GLU A 57 -14.56 7.85 -1.13
CA GLU A 57 -15.04 7.88 0.26
C GLU A 57 -13.95 7.36 1.21
N VAL A 58 -13.54 8.17 2.18
CA VAL A 58 -12.46 7.85 3.13
C VAL A 58 -12.73 6.57 3.91
N GLU A 59 -13.96 6.36 4.36
CA GLU A 59 -14.35 5.14 5.09
C GLU A 59 -14.22 3.88 4.21
N LEU A 60 -14.50 4.00 2.92
CA LEU A 60 -14.31 2.90 1.97
C LEU A 60 -12.82 2.58 1.80
N LEU A 61 -11.98 3.61 1.62
CA LEU A 61 -10.52 3.44 1.53
C LEU A 61 -9.95 2.80 2.80
N LYS A 62 -10.42 3.23 3.98
CA LYS A 62 -10.07 2.67 5.28
C LYS A 62 -10.45 1.21 5.42
N SER A 63 -11.68 0.84 5.06
CA SER A 63 -12.13 -0.55 5.09
C SER A 63 -11.31 -1.47 4.17
N LEU A 64 -10.79 -0.91 3.07
CA LEU A 64 -9.95 -1.63 2.12
C LEU A 64 -8.46 -1.59 2.49
N GLY A 65 -8.04 -0.70 3.40
CA GLY A 65 -6.62 -0.49 3.74
C GLY A 65 -5.85 0.23 2.64
N ILE A 66 -6.53 1.04 1.82
CA ILE A 66 -5.92 1.82 0.75
C ILE A 66 -5.29 3.08 1.35
N LEU A 67 -4.07 3.37 0.93
CA LEU A 67 -3.26 4.53 1.30
C LEU A 67 -3.43 5.64 0.26
N VAL A 68 -3.33 6.89 0.68
CA VAL A 68 -3.48 8.09 -0.15
C VAL A 68 -2.30 9.03 0.05
N ASP A 69 -1.69 9.45 -1.05
CA ASP A 69 -0.68 10.50 -1.05
C ASP A 69 -0.92 11.49 -2.19
N CYS A 70 -0.31 12.67 -2.11
CA CYS A 70 -0.45 13.71 -3.14
C CYS A 70 0.87 14.36 -3.49
N ASP A 71 0.91 14.95 -4.68
CA ASP A 71 1.92 15.90 -5.12
C ASP A 71 1.25 17.15 -5.71
N GLU A 72 2.04 18.01 -6.35
CA GLU A 72 1.56 19.26 -6.94
C GLU A 72 0.56 19.05 -8.10
N GLU A 73 0.55 17.88 -8.73
CA GLU A 73 -0.30 17.58 -9.90
C GLU A 73 -1.58 16.82 -9.55
N GLY A 74 -1.65 16.20 -8.37
CA GLY A 74 -2.84 15.52 -7.89
C GLY A 74 -2.56 14.52 -6.78
N TYR A 75 -3.35 13.44 -6.71
CA TYR A 75 -3.19 12.39 -5.70
C TYR A 75 -3.07 11.00 -6.31
N LEU A 76 -2.60 10.06 -5.48
CA LEU A 76 -2.46 8.66 -5.83
C LEU A 76 -2.94 7.77 -4.69
N LEU A 77 -3.48 6.63 -5.07
CA LEU A 77 -4.03 5.61 -4.19
C LEU A 77 -3.16 4.36 -4.32
N GLN A 78 -2.75 3.76 -3.21
CA GLN A 78 -1.85 2.61 -3.19
C GLN A 78 -2.31 1.57 -2.17
N ILE A 79 -2.05 0.30 -2.45
CA ILE A 79 -2.14 -0.78 -1.46
C ILE A 79 -1.15 -1.88 -1.83
N PHE A 80 -0.62 -2.56 -0.82
CA PHE A 80 0.44 -3.54 -0.96
C PHE A 80 -0.02 -4.92 -0.51
N THR A 81 0.27 -5.94 -1.30
CA THR A 81 -0.02 -7.32 -0.92
C THR A 81 0.92 -7.77 0.19
N LYS A 82 0.56 -8.85 0.91
CA LYS A 82 1.58 -9.65 1.59
C LYS A 82 2.54 -10.27 0.56
N PRO A 83 3.72 -10.76 0.97
CA PRO A 83 4.57 -11.57 0.10
C PRO A 83 3.77 -12.69 -0.55
N VAL A 84 4.00 -12.93 -1.85
CA VAL A 84 3.28 -13.96 -2.62
C VAL A 84 3.90 -15.34 -2.52
N GLU A 85 5.07 -15.41 -1.89
CA GLU A 85 5.81 -16.62 -1.57
C GLU A 85 6.01 -16.70 -0.04
N ASP A 86 6.36 -17.89 0.46
CA ASP A 86 6.69 -18.07 1.88
C ASP A 86 7.85 -17.19 2.35
N ARG A 87 8.75 -16.84 1.42
CA ARG A 87 9.89 -15.95 1.69
C ARG A 87 9.42 -14.49 1.67
N PRO A 88 9.78 -13.65 2.67
CA PRO A 88 9.42 -12.23 2.73
C PRO A 88 10.21 -11.40 1.69
N THR A 89 9.92 -11.63 0.41
CA THR A 89 10.69 -11.10 -0.72
C THR A 89 9.81 -10.34 -1.70
N LEU A 90 9.16 -11.03 -2.64
CA LEU A 90 8.34 -10.40 -3.67
C LEU A 90 6.91 -10.14 -3.19
N PHE A 91 6.42 -8.92 -3.40
CA PHE A 91 5.01 -8.55 -3.24
C PHE A 91 4.54 -7.66 -4.39
N PHE A 92 3.23 -7.42 -4.46
CA PHE A 92 2.63 -6.54 -5.46
C PHE A 92 2.09 -5.27 -4.82
N GLU A 93 2.16 -4.19 -5.57
CA GLU A 93 1.48 -2.94 -5.28
C GLU A 93 0.36 -2.75 -6.31
N ILE A 94 -0.83 -2.37 -5.84
CA ILE A 94 -1.89 -1.87 -6.73
C ILE A 94 -1.93 -0.36 -6.58
N ILE A 95 -1.78 0.35 -7.70
CA ILE A 95 -1.71 1.82 -7.72
C ILE A 95 -2.73 2.41 -8.68
N GLN A 96 -3.35 3.51 -8.26
CA GLN A 96 -4.15 4.36 -9.13
C GLN A 96 -3.69 5.81 -8.99
N ARG A 97 -3.49 6.49 -10.12
CA ARG A 97 -3.06 7.88 -10.17
C ARG A 97 -4.21 8.76 -10.63
N LYS A 98 -4.41 9.86 -9.91
CA LYS A 98 -5.37 10.93 -10.19
C LYS A 98 -4.59 12.24 -10.34
N GLY A 99 -3.82 12.32 -11.42
CA GLY A 99 -2.92 13.45 -11.71
C GLY A 99 -1.50 13.24 -11.19
N ALA A 100 -1.33 12.69 -9.98
CA ALA A 100 0.00 12.58 -9.37
C ALA A 100 1.03 11.79 -10.20
N GLN A 101 2.24 12.34 -10.29
CA GLN A 101 3.40 11.75 -10.98
C GLN A 101 4.46 11.19 -10.03
N SER A 102 4.37 11.50 -8.74
CA SER A 102 5.29 11.06 -7.69
C SER A 102 5.12 9.59 -7.30
N PHE A 103 5.98 9.08 -6.43
CA PHE A 103 5.94 7.69 -5.95
C PHE A 103 5.16 7.49 -4.65
N GLY A 104 4.59 8.56 -4.08
CA GLY A 104 3.92 8.49 -2.78
C GLY A 104 4.88 8.38 -1.60
N ALA A 105 5.85 9.30 -1.47
CA ALA A 105 6.86 9.27 -0.41
C ALA A 105 6.24 9.28 1.01
N GLY A 106 5.09 9.93 1.20
CA GLY A 106 4.35 9.92 2.45
C GLY A 106 3.67 8.58 2.73
N ASN A 107 3.19 7.88 1.69
CA ASN A 107 2.71 6.49 1.82
C ASN A 107 3.82 5.51 2.15
N PHE A 108 5.03 5.76 1.63
CA PHE A 108 6.18 4.88 1.84
C PHE A 108 6.55 4.73 3.32
N LYS A 109 6.41 5.80 4.11
CA LYS A 109 6.62 5.73 5.57
C LYS A 109 5.57 4.85 6.26
N ALA A 110 4.29 5.06 5.95
CA ALA A 110 3.20 4.25 6.51
C ALA A 110 3.28 2.77 6.07
N LEU A 111 3.75 2.53 4.85
CA LEU A 111 4.08 1.19 4.35
C LEU A 111 5.19 0.55 5.18
N PHE A 112 6.29 1.26 5.42
CA PHE A 112 7.40 0.74 6.22
C PHE A 112 6.97 0.37 7.64
N GLU A 113 6.21 1.24 8.31
CA GLU A 113 5.68 0.96 9.65
C GLU A 113 4.77 -0.28 9.64
N SER A 114 4.01 -0.49 8.56
CA SER A 114 3.18 -1.69 8.39
C SER A 114 3.99 -2.96 8.11
N LEU A 115 5.08 -2.85 7.35
CA LEU A 115 6.02 -3.95 7.08
C LEU A 115 6.84 -4.33 8.31
N GLU A 116 7.34 -3.37 9.08
CA GLU A 116 8.05 -3.62 10.34
C GLU A 116 7.14 -4.36 11.32
N ARG A 117 5.86 -3.99 11.40
CA ARG A 117 4.89 -4.72 12.22
C ARG A 117 4.71 -6.17 11.79
N GLU A 118 4.70 -6.43 10.49
CA GLU A 118 4.66 -7.80 9.95
C GLU A 118 5.97 -8.57 10.23
N GLN A 119 7.11 -7.89 10.22
CA GLN A 119 8.42 -8.47 10.59
C GLN A 119 8.49 -8.82 12.08
N GLU A 120 7.99 -7.95 12.96
CA GLU A 120 7.85 -8.22 14.39
C GLU A 120 6.98 -9.45 14.65
N LEU A 121 5.84 -9.58 13.94
CA LEU A 121 4.97 -10.75 14.05
C LEU A 121 5.65 -12.06 13.60
N ARG A 122 6.64 -11.98 12.72
CA ARG A 122 7.45 -13.13 12.25
C ARG A 122 8.68 -13.38 13.12
N GLY A 123 9.03 -12.46 14.03
CA GLY A 123 10.18 -12.56 14.91
C GLY A 123 11.52 -12.26 14.24
N ASN A 124 11.52 -11.50 13.14
CA ASN A 124 12.71 -11.19 12.34
C ASN A 124 13.22 -9.75 12.51
N LEU A 125 12.75 -9.03 13.54
CA LEU A 125 13.18 -7.66 13.86
C LEU A 125 14.34 -7.64 14.86
#